data_AF-A0A3A0E1L8-F1
#
_entry.id   AF-A0A3A0E1L8-F1
#
_cell.length_a   1.000
_cell.length_b   1.000
_cell.length_c   1.000
_cell.angle_alpha   90.00
_cell.angle_beta   90.00
_cell.angle_gamma   90.00
#
_symmetry.space_group_name_H-M   'P 1'
#
loop_
_entity.id
_entity.type
_entity.pdbx_description
1 polymer ?
#
loop_
_entity_poly.entity_id
_entity_poly.type
_entity_poly.pdbx_seq_one_letter_code
_entity_poly.pdbx_strand_id
1 'polypeptide(L)'
;MGEPLRQPLDPHTAGRGHEASDVAVRPLMIFLGALAASLAVVALALVALFNLFEAGAQRRDPALPPLAVEGVGPTGPRLQVSPREDLQQFHARETRLLNSTAWINRPAGIVRIPIDRAIELSLERGLPQWPAVEATTAAAQASADRPRQEQPATPAVEDPSAPANEESQP
;
A
#
# COMPACT_ATOMS: atom_id res chain seq x y z
N MET A 1 55.94 90.77 7.53
CA MET A 1 54.50 90.80 7.22
C MET A 1 54.29 89.88 6.02
N GLY A 2 53.45 88.84 6.00
CA GLY A 2 52.77 88.06 7.05
C GLY A 2 53.14 86.57 6.82
N GLU A 3 53.25 85.73 7.84
CA GLU A 3 52.16 85.03 8.56
C GLU A 3 51.37 84.03 7.69
N PRO A 4 50.92 82.90 8.27
CA PRO A 4 51.40 81.55 8.00
C PRO A 4 50.19 80.63 7.71
N LEU A 5 50.37 79.30 7.69
CA LEU A 5 49.41 78.32 8.27
C LEU A 5 49.96 76.88 8.11
N ARG A 6 50.40 76.32 9.23
CA ARG A 6 50.00 75.02 9.79
C ARG A 6 50.00 73.79 8.85
N GLN A 7 51.04 72.95 9.02
CA GLN A 7 51.00 71.61 9.64
C GLN A 7 49.73 70.73 9.46
N PRO A 8 49.88 69.43 9.75
CA PRO A 8 50.43 68.29 9.00
C PRO A 8 49.27 67.35 8.56
N LEU A 9 49.55 66.14 8.05
CA LEU A 9 48.84 64.87 8.36
C LEU A 9 49.18 63.81 7.29
N ASP A 10 49.96 62.80 7.70
CA ASP A 10 49.78 61.42 7.21
C ASP A 10 48.30 61.10 7.38
N PRO A 11 47.58 60.47 6.43
CA PRO A 11 47.55 59.00 6.39
C PRO A 11 46.98 58.41 5.06
N HIS A 12 46.78 57.10 5.05
CA HIS A 12 45.85 56.36 4.19
C HIS A 12 46.33 56.02 2.76
N THR A 13 46.80 54.79 2.57
CA THR A 13 45.92 53.68 2.11
C THR A 13 45.06 54.07 0.92
N ALA A 14 45.62 54.15 -0.29
CA ALA A 14 44.78 54.21 -1.49
C ALA A 14 45.49 53.69 -2.75
N GLY A 15 46.42 52.75 -2.58
CA GLY A 15 47.02 52.03 -3.70
C GLY A 15 46.39 50.65 -3.94
N ARG A 16 45.24 50.34 -3.33
CA ARG A 16 44.46 49.16 -3.73
C ARG A 16 43.75 49.55 -5.02
N GLY A 17 44.50 49.52 -6.12
CA GLY A 17 43.97 49.73 -7.45
C GLY A 17 42.84 48.74 -7.66
N HIS A 18 41.61 49.24 -7.58
CA HIS A 18 40.49 48.56 -8.18
C HIS A 18 40.77 48.64 -9.68
N GLU A 19 41.20 47.53 -10.28
CA GLU A 19 41.12 47.39 -11.73
C GLU A 19 39.63 47.33 -12.07
N ALA A 20 39.05 48.52 -12.24
CA ALA A 20 37.73 48.71 -12.82
C ALA A 20 37.85 48.36 -14.30
N SER A 21 37.97 47.07 -14.59
CA SER A 21 37.61 46.55 -15.90
C SER A 21 36.12 46.80 -16.03
N ASP A 22 35.80 47.98 -16.56
CA ASP A 22 34.45 48.48 -16.71
C ASP A 22 33.78 47.55 -17.73
N VAL A 23 32.96 46.62 -17.23
CA VAL A 23 32.25 45.67 -18.08
C VAL A 23 31.41 46.50 -19.03
N ALA A 24 31.74 46.45 -20.32
CA ALA A 24 31.06 47.25 -21.32
C ALA A 24 29.55 46.94 -21.25
N VAL A 25 28.75 47.95 -20.88
CA VAL A 25 27.31 47.82 -20.63
C VAL A 25 26.57 47.32 -21.88
N ARG A 26 27.04 47.74 -23.05
CA ARG A 26 26.42 47.40 -24.34
C ARG A 26 26.44 45.90 -24.63
N PRO A 27 27.58 45.18 -24.64
CA PRO A 27 27.58 43.73 -24.80
C PRO A 27 26.88 43.00 -23.65
N LEU A 28 26.90 43.52 -22.42
CA LEU A 28 26.14 42.95 -21.31
C LEU A 28 24.63 42.98 -21.56
N MET A 29 24.09 44.10 -22.05
CA MET A 29 22.67 44.23 -22.39
C MET A 29 22.28 43.36 -23.60
N ILE A 30 23.15 43.25 -24.60
CA ILE A 30 22.93 42.34 -25.74
C ILE A 30 22.90 40.89 -25.25
N PHE A 31 23.82 40.50 -24.36
CA PHE A 31 23.85 39.16 -23.78
C PHE A 31 22.59 38.86 -22.95
N LEU A 32 22.19 39.78 -22.07
CA LEU A 32 20.93 39.64 -21.30
C LEU A 32 19.71 39.55 -22.22
N GLY A 33 19.67 40.38 -23.27
CA GLY A 33 18.60 40.34 -24.27
C GLY A 33 18.57 39.01 -25.03
N ALA A 34 19.73 38.50 -25.45
CA ALA A 34 19.85 37.21 -26.12
C ALA A 34 19.45 36.05 -25.20
N LEU A 35 19.84 36.09 -23.92
CA LEU A 35 19.46 35.10 -22.91
C LEU A 35 17.94 35.11 -22.65
N ALA A 36 17.35 36.31 -22.48
CA ALA A 36 15.91 36.45 -22.30
C ALA A 36 15.14 35.97 -23.54
N ALA A 37 15.63 36.29 -24.74
CA ALA A 37 15.05 35.82 -26.00
C ALA A 37 15.15 34.29 -26.12
N SER A 38 16.28 33.67 -25.75
CA SER A 38 16.41 32.21 -25.81
C SER A 38 15.46 31.53 -24.83
N LEU A 39 15.32 32.05 -23.61
CA LEU A 39 14.36 31.56 -22.62
C LEU A 39 12.92 31.68 -23.13
N ALA A 40 12.57 32.81 -23.74
CA ALA A 40 11.25 33.02 -24.33
C ALA A 40 10.97 32.03 -25.47
N VAL A 41 11.95 31.78 -26.35
CA VAL A 41 11.83 30.79 -27.43
C VAL A 41 11.63 29.38 -26.87
N VAL A 42 12.42 28.98 -25.86
CA VAL A 42 12.27 27.67 -25.20
C VAL A 42 10.91 27.54 -24.53
N ALA A 43 10.46 28.57 -23.80
CA ALA A 43 9.16 28.58 -23.14
C ALA A 43 8.02 28.48 -24.17
N LEU A 44 8.08 29.23 -25.27
CA LEU A 44 7.10 29.15 -26.35
C LEU A 44 7.09 27.78 -27.03
N ALA A 45 8.25 27.18 -27.25
CA ALA A 45 8.36 25.83 -27.80
C ALA A 45 7.74 24.79 -26.85
N LEU A 46 7.98 24.89 -25.54
CA LEU A 46 7.38 24.01 -24.54
C LEU A 46 5.87 24.19 -24.47
N VAL A 47 5.35 25.42 -24.49
CA VAL A 47 3.91 25.71 -24.52
C VAL A 47 3.27 25.14 -25.79
N ALA A 48 3.89 25.35 -26.95
CA ALA A 48 3.40 24.80 -28.21
C ALA A 48 3.39 23.27 -28.21
N LEU A 49 4.45 22.63 -27.73
CA LEU A 49 4.56 21.18 -27.61
C LEU A 49 3.53 20.62 -26.64
N PHE A 50 3.35 21.27 -25.49
CA PHE A 50 2.36 20.88 -24.49
C PHE A 50 0.94 20.95 -25.07
N ASN A 51 0.57 22.05 -25.73
CA ASN A 51 -0.74 22.19 -26.38
C ASN A 51 -0.96 21.16 -27.49
N LEU A 52 0.08 20.87 -28.29
CA LEU A 52 0.02 19.86 -29.35
C LEU A 52 -0.20 18.45 -28.79
N PHE A 53 0.51 18.11 -27.71
CA PHE A 53 0.37 16.82 -27.05
C PHE A 53 -0.91 16.71 -26.24
N GLU A 54 -1.36 17.76 -25.57
CA GLU A 54 -2.61 17.78 -24.81
C GLU A 54 -3.82 17.58 -25.70
N ALA A 55 -3.86 18.21 -26.88
CA ALA A 55 -4.88 17.98 -27.90
C ALA A 55 -4.95 16.51 -28.36
N GLY A 56 -3.83 15.77 -28.28
CA GLY A 56 -3.76 14.33 -28.55
C GLY A 56 -3.90 13.45 -27.31
N ALA A 57 -3.60 13.95 -26.12
CA ALA A 57 -3.63 13.23 -24.85
C ALA A 57 -5.05 13.16 -24.30
N GLN A 58 -5.86 14.22 -24.42
CA GLN A 58 -7.28 14.18 -24.04
C GLN A 58 -8.09 13.13 -24.81
N ARG A 59 -7.62 12.73 -26.01
CA ARG A 59 -8.22 11.62 -26.79
C ARG A 59 -7.70 10.24 -26.39
N ARG A 60 -6.60 10.18 -25.66
CA ARG A 60 -5.91 8.94 -25.26
C ARG A 60 -5.97 8.67 -23.76
N ASP A 61 -6.38 9.64 -22.95
CA ASP A 61 -6.57 9.44 -21.53
C ASP A 61 -7.88 8.66 -21.35
N PRO A 62 -7.83 7.36 -21.02
CA PRO A 62 -9.05 6.64 -20.69
C PRO A 62 -9.65 7.33 -19.48
N ALA A 63 -10.95 7.66 -19.55
CA ALA A 63 -11.70 8.10 -18.38
C ALA A 63 -11.36 7.18 -17.21
N LEU A 64 -11.01 7.75 -16.05
CA LEU A 64 -10.56 7.00 -14.88
C LEU A 64 -11.43 5.75 -14.73
N PRO A 65 -10.84 4.53 -14.75
CA PRO A 65 -11.63 3.32 -14.61
C PRO A 65 -12.47 3.43 -13.33
N PRO A 66 -13.76 3.09 -13.35
CA PRO A 66 -14.64 3.22 -12.19
C PRO A 66 -14.11 2.52 -10.92
N LEU A 67 -13.22 1.53 -11.09
CA LEU A 67 -12.48 0.85 -10.02
C LEU A 67 -11.41 1.70 -9.29
N ALA A 68 -11.05 2.87 -9.83
CA ALA A 68 -10.18 3.83 -9.15
C ALA A 68 -10.97 4.78 -8.23
N VAL A 69 -12.29 4.89 -8.44
CA VAL A 69 -13.22 5.68 -7.62
C VAL A 69 -13.83 4.83 -6.50
N GLU A 70 -14.05 3.53 -6.76
CA GLU A 70 -14.40 2.58 -5.72
C GLU A 70 -13.16 2.05 -5.03
N GLY A 71 -13.01 2.37 -3.74
CA GLY A 71 -11.89 2.04 -2.86
C GLY A 71 -11.67 0.55 -2.61
N VAL A 72 -11.40 -0.21 -3.67
CA VAL A 72 -10.75 -1.51 -3.57
C VAL A 72 -9.28 -1.22 -3.31
N GLY A 73 -8.97 -0.95 -2.04
CA GLY A 73 -7.59 -0.93 -1.54
C GLY A 73 -6.87 -2.22 -1.96
N PRO A 74 -5.53 -2.16 -2.08
CA PRO A 74 -4.74 -3.24 -2.68
C PRO A 74 -5.15 -4.59 -2.11
N THR A 75 -5.35 -5.58 -3.00
CA THR A 75 -5.71 -6.97 -2.69
C THR A 75 -4.56 -7.74 -2.02
N GLY A 76 -3.71 -7.04 -1.29
CA GLY A 76 -2.59 -7.58 -0.53
C GLY A 76 -2.93 -7.77 0.95
N PRO A 77 -2.09 -8.50 1.69
CA PRO A 77 -2.23 -8.64 3.13
C PRO A 77 -2.27 -7.25 3.78
N ARG A 78 -3.34 -6.97 4.52
CA ARG A 78 -3.51 -5.69 5.23
C ARG A 78 -2.59 -5.65 6.45
N LEU A 79 -2.01 -4.49 6.71
CA LEU A 79 -1.22 -4.28 7.93
C LEU A 79 -2.15 -4.38 9.15
N GLN A 80 -1.79 -5.22 10.11
CA GLN A 80 -2.48 -5.32 11.38
C GLN A 80 -2.25 -4.03 12.19
N VAL A 81 -3.32 -3.35 12.57
CA VAL A 81 -3.28 -2.01 13.17
C VAL A 81 -2.78 -2.04 14.62
N SER A 82 -3.13 -3.09 15.38
CA SER A 82 -2.88 -3.21 16.82
C SER A 82 -2.35 -4.59 17.25
N PRO A 83 -1.16 -5.04 16.76
CA PRO A 83 -0.70 -6.42 16.99
C PRO A 83 -0.58 -6.82 18.47
N ARG A 84 -0.22 -5.87 19.35
CA ARG A 84 -0.04 -6.12 20.79
C ARG A 84 -1.36 -6.40 21.49
N GLU A 85 -2.39 -5.61 21.19
CA GLU A 85 -3.71 -5.80 21.79
C GLU A 85 -4.32 -7.10 21.30
N ASP A 86 -4.22 -7.38 20.01
CA ASP A 86 -4.75 -8.60 19.41
C ASP A 86 -4.10 -9.85 20.03
N LEU A 87 -2.80 -9.81 20.28
CA LEU A 87 -2.06 -10.88 20.96
C LEU A 87 -2.50 -11.04 22.41
N GLN A 88 -2.70 -9.94 23.16
CA GLN A 88 -3.21 -10.01 24.53
C GLN A 88 -4.61 -10.62 24.59
N GLN A 89 -5.50 -10.19 23.69
CA GLN A 89 -6.84 -10.74 23.60
C GLN A 89 -6.81 -12.22 23.19
N PHE A 90 -5.91 -12.61 22.30
CA PHE A 90 -5.70 -14.00 21.91
C PHE A 90 -5.31 -14.85 23.11
N HIS A 91 -4.26 -14.47 23.85
CA HIS A 91 -3.88 -15.19 25.06
C HIS A 91 -5.00 -15.23 26.10
N ALA A 92 -5.71 -14.13 26.32
CA ALA A 92 -6.83 -14.10 27.27
C ALA A 92 -7.97 -15.07 26.88
N ARG A 93 -8.20 -15.29 25.58
CA ARG A 93 -9.16 -16.30 25.09
C ARG A 93 -8.64 -17.71 25.33
N GLU A 94 -7.37 -17.99 25.00
CA GLU A 94 -6.75 -19.30 25.21
C GLU A 94 -6.74 -19.69 26.69
N THR A 95 -6.29 -18.78 27.57
CA THR A 95 -6.27 -19.02 29.01
C THR A 95 -7.67 -19.31 29.53
N ARG A 96 -8.70 -18.59 29.08
CA ARG A 96 -10.09 -18.91 29.46
C ARG A 96 -10.51 -20.30 28.98
N LEU A 97 -10.16 -20.67 27.75
CA LEU A 97 -10.52 -21.96 27.19
C LEU A 97 -9.91 -23.12 27.98
N LEU A 98 -8.63 -23.00 28.34
CA LEU A 98 -7.86 -23.99 29.10
C LEU A 98 -8.34 -24.14 30.54
N ASN A 99 -8.84 -23.06 31.17
CA ASN A 99 -9.19 -23.04 32.58
C ASN A 99 -10.69 -23.12 32.86
N SER A 100 -11.53 -23.31 31.84
CA SER A 100 -12.99 -23.32 32.00
C SER A 100 -13.66 -24.58 31.49
N THR A 101 -14.66 -25.02 32.24
CA THR A 101 -15.59 -26.06 31.83
C THR A 101 -16.66 -25.46 30.92
N ALA A 102 -16.92 -26.08 29.77
CA ALA A 102 -18.09 -25.75 28.96
C ALA A 102 -18.55 -26.94 28.14
N TRP A 103 -19.82 -26.95 27.76
CA TRP A 103 -20.33 -27.92 26.80
C TRP A 103 -19.80 -27.62 25.40
N ILE A 104 -19.24 -28.63 24.72
CA ILE A 104 -18.88 -28.55 23.31
C ILE A 104 -20.07 -29.01 22.47
N ASN A 105 -20.68 -30.14 22.84
CA ASN A 105 -21.88 -30.67 22.19
C ASN A 105 -22.77 -31.33 23.25
N ARG A 106 -23.86 -30.65 23.63
CA ARG A 106 -24.81 -31.15 24.64
C ARG A 106 -25.53 -32.43 24.20
N PRO A 107 -26.12 -32.51 22.99
CA PRO A 107 -26.76 -33.74 22.52
C PRO A 107 -25.85 -34.97 22.55
N ALA A 108 -24.57 -34.79 22.20
CA ALA A 108 -23.59 -35.88 22.19
C ALA A 108 -22.90 -36.11 23.55
N GLY A 109 -23.27 -35.37 24.61
CA GLY A 109 -22.66 -35.53 25.93
C GLY A 109 -21.21 -35.02 26.05
N ILE A 110 -20.72 -34.22 25.09
CA ILE A 110 -19.30 -33.82 25.02
C ILE A 110 -19.08 -32.50 25.79
N VAL A 111 -18.26 -32.58 26.84
CA VAL A 111 -17.89 -31.46 27.70
C VAL A 111 -16.38 -31.21 27.63
N ARG A 112 -15.98 -29.94 27.56
CA ARG A 112 -14.61 -29.49 27.83
C ARG A 112 -14.44 -29.34 29.34
N ILE A 113 -13.36 -29.90 29.87
CA ILE A 113 -12.92 -29.72 31.25
C ILE A 113 -11.64 -28.87 31.28
N PRO A 114 -11.31 -28.22 32.41
CA PRO A 114 -10.05 -27.51 32.58
C PRO A 114 -8.86 -28.45 32.38
N ILE A 115 -7.76 -27.92 31.84
CA ILE A 115 -6.59 -28.72 31.47
C ILE A 115 -5.95 -29.42 32.67
N ASP A 116 -5.87 -28.77 33.82
CA ASP A 116 -5.34 -29.36 35.05
C ASP A 116 -6.14 -30.60 35.45
N ARG A 117 -7.48 -30.51 35.37
CA ARG A 117 -8.36 -31.65 35.65
C ARG A 117 -8.24 -32.75 34.61
N ALA A 118 -8.01 -32.40 33.34
CA ALA A 118 -7.76 -33.40 32.30
C ALA A 118 -6.47 -34.18 32.59
N ILE A 119 -5.40 -33.50 33.00
CA ILE A 119 -4.13 -34.11 33.37
C ILE A 119 -4.31 -35.08 34.54
N GLU A 120 -4.97 -34.64 35.62
CA GLU A 120 -5.28 -35.50 36.77
C GLU A 120 -6.02 -36.77 36.35
N LEU A 121 -7.08 -36.63 35.54
CA LEU A 121 -7.87 -37.77 35.08
C LEU A 121 -7.07 -38.69 34.16
N SER A 122 -6.14 -38.16 33.36
CA SER A 122 -5.25 -38.96 32.53
C SER A 122 -4.21 -39.72 33.36
N LEU A 123 -3.74 -39.15 34.47
CA LEU A 123 -2.84 -39.85 35.39
C LEU A 123 -3.58 -40.94 36.16
N GLU A 124 -4.82 -40.68 36.59
CA GLU A 124 -5.67 -41.65 37.32
C GLU A 124 -6.09 -42.83 36.43
N ARG A 125 -6.47 -42.57 35.18
CA ARG A 125 -7.06 -43.58 34.27
C ARG A 125 -6.06 -44.19 33.29
N GLY A 126 -4.85 -43.62 33.21
CA GLY A 126 -3.89 -43.90 32.14
C GLY A 126 -4.21 -43.13 30.85
N LEU A 127 -3.22 -43.06 29.96
CA LEU A 127 -3.39 -42.44 28.64
C LEU A 127 -4.31 -43.32 27.78
N PRO A 128 -5.26 -42.72 27.04
CA PRO A 128 -6.08 -43.48 26.10
C PRO A 128 -5.19 -44.09 25.02
N GLN A 129 -5.50 -45.32 24.62
CA GLN A 129 -4.88 -45.99 23.48
C GLN A 129 -5.44 -45.37 22.20
N TRP A 130 -4.78 -44.31 21.72
CA TRP A 130 -5.08 -43.73 20.42
C TRP A 130 -4.74 -44.75 19.33
N PRO A 131 -5.65 -45.01 18.36
CA PRO A 131 -5.32 -45.86 17.23
C PRO A 131 -4.12 -45.25 16.49
N ALA A 132 -3.18 -46.10 16.08
CA ALA A 132 -2.02 -45.67 15.31
C ALA A 132 -2.49 -44.91 14.06
N VAL A 133 -1.76 -43.85 13.72
CA VAL A 133 -2.03 -42.93 12.60
C VAL A 133 -2.09 -43.64 11.23
N GLU A 134 -1.70 -44.92 11.17
CA GLU A 134 -1.85 -45.80 10.01
C GLU A 134 -3.28 -45.82 9.44
N ALA A 135 -4.32 -45.74 10.28
CA ALA A 135 -5.71 -45.67 9.81
C ALA A 135 -6.05 -44.34 9.10
N THR A 136 -5.42 -43.23 9.49
CA THR A 136 -5.60 -41.92 8.85
C THR A 136 -4.79 -41.81 7.55
N THR A 137 -3.58 -42.39 7.51
CA THR A 137 -2.76 -42.44 6.29
C THR A 137 -3.41 -43.34 5.23
N ALA A 138 -3.98 -44.49 5.61
CA ALA A 138 -4.68 -45.38 4.67
C ALA A 138 -5.97 -44.74 4.10
N ALA A 139 -6.74 -44.00 4.92
CA ALA A 139 -7.93 -43.28 4.45
C ALA A 139 -7.58 -42.08 3.54
N ALA A 140 -6.46 -41.39 3.80
CA ALA A 140 -5.95 -40.31 2.95
C ALA A 140 -5.39 -40.84 1.61
N GLN A 141 -4.68 -41.98 1.63
CA GLN A 141 -4.15 -42.63 0.44
C GLN A 141 -5.25 -43.23 -0.44
N ALA A 142 -6.28 -43.86 0.15
CA ALA A 142 -7.45 -44.34 -0.58
C ALA A 142 -8.29 -43.21 -1.22
N SER A 143 -8.17 -41.98 -0.70
CA SER A 143 -8.79 -40.78 -1.28
C SER A 143 -7.92 -40.13 -2.36
N ALA A 144 -6.60 -40.37 -2.34
CA ALA A 144 -5.65 -39.91 -3.37
C ALA A 144 -5.60 -40.86 -4.58
N ASP A 145 -5.93 -42.14 -4.40
CA ASP A 145 -5.97 -43.16 -5.47
C ASP A 145 -7.34 -43.24 -6.18
N ARG A 146 -8.31 -42.39 -5.78
CA ARG A 146 -9.47 -42.15 -6.65
C ARG A 146 -9.02 -41.25 -7.79
N PRO A 147 -9.26 -41.62 -9.06
CA PRO A 147 -9.05 -40.70 -10.16
C PRO A 147 -9.85 -39.45 -9.84
N ARG A 148 -9.20 -38.29 -9.93
CA ARG A 148 -9.83 -36.97 -9.91
C ARG A 148 -10.98 -37.06 -10.91
N GLN A 149 -12.20 -37.33 -10.42
CA GLN A 149 -13.40 -37.08 -11.19
C GLN A 149 -13.32 -35.59 -11.42
N GLU A 150 -12.94 -35.23 -12.63
CA GLU A 150 -13.11 -33.92 -13.19
C GLU A 150 -14.56 -33.55 -12.92
N GLN A 151 -14.77 -32.82 -11.83
CA GLN A 151 -15.99 -32.11 -11.62
C GLN A 151 -16.09 -31.20 -12.83
N PRO A 152 -17.05 -31.44 -13.74
CA PRO A 152 -17.13 -30.64 -14.95
C PRO A 152 -17.26 -29.20 -14.48
N ALA A 153 -16.34 -28.36 -14.92
CA ALA A 153 -16.50 -26.92 -14.86
C ALA A 153 -17.89 -26.63 -15.43
N THR A 154 -18.82 -26.26 -14.56
CA THR A 154 -20.17 -25.89 -14.98
C THR A 154 -20.00 -24.70 -15.94
N PRO A 155 -20.42 -24.81 -17.20
CA PRO A 155 -20.47 -23.66 -18.07
C PRO A 155 -21.66 -22.78 -17.65
N ALA A 156 -21.57 -21.49 -17.98
CA ALA A 156 -22.66 -20.53 -17.94
C ALA A 156 -23.12 -20.05 -16.54
N VAL A 157 -22.52 -18.94 -16.10
CA VAL A 157 -23.30 -17.93 -15.37
C VAL A 157 -24.18 -17.26 -16.42
N GLU A 158 -25.44 -17.65 -16.42
CA GLU A 158 -26.51 -17.13 -17.26
C GLU A 158 -26.84 -15.68 -16.86
N ASP A 159 -26.93 -14.84 -17.88
CA ASP A 159 -27.28 -13.42 -17.87
C ASP A 159 -28.69 -13.20 -17.26
N PRO A 160 -28.87 -12.40 -16.20
CA PRO A 160 -30.20 -12.09 -15.68
C PRO A 160 -30.79 -10.88 -16.42
N SER A 161 -31.01 -11.03 -17.73
CA SER A 161 -31.53 -9.94 -18.57
C SER A 161 -32.52 -10.42 -19.65
N ALA A 162 -33.73 -10.86 -19.29
CA ALA A 162 -34.94 -10.74 -20.13
C ALA A 162 -36.22 -11.29 -19.46
N PRO A 163 -37.42 -10.76 -19.80
CA PRO A 163 -38.60 -10.77 -18.95
C PRO A 163 -39.48 -12.03 -19.07
N ALA A 164 -40.18 -12.33 -17.98
CA ALA A 164 -41.27 -13.30 -17.93
C ALA A 164 -42.50 -12.75 -18.66
N ASN A 165 -42.83 -13.35 -19.80
CA ASN A 165 -44.13 -13.18 -20.45
C ASN A 165 -44.94 -14.47 -20.28
N GLU A 166 -46.16 -14.31 -19.74
CA GLU A 166 -47.42 -14.95 -20.14
C GLU A 166 -47.49 -16.51 -20.11
N GLU A 167 -48.52 -17.18 -19.58
CA GLU A 167 -49.93 -17.03 -19.94
C GLU A 167 -50.84 -17.99 -19.10
N SER A 168 -52.01 -17.47 -18.70
CA SER A 168 -53.37 -18.06 -18.57
C SER A 168 -53.57 -19.58 -18.44
N GLN A 169 -54.29 -20.13 -17.44
CA GLN A 169 -55.75 -20.11 -17.12
C GLN A 169 -56.24 -21.58 -17.15
N PRO A 170 -57.49 -21.91 -16.77
CA PRO A 170 -58.43 -21.27 -15.84
C PRO A 170 -58.67 -22.09 -14.55
#